data_AF-A0AAQ3N5R8-F1
#
_entry.id   AF-A0AAQ3N5R8-F1
#
_cell.length_a   1.000
_cell.length_b   1.000
_cell.length_c   1.000
_cell.angle_alpha   90.00
_cell.angle_beta   90.00
_cell.angle_gamma   90.00
#
_symmetry.space_group_name_H-M   'P 1'
#
loop_
_entity.id
_entity.type
_entity.pdbx_description
1 polymer ?
#
loop_
_entity_poly.entity_id
_entity_poly.type
_entity_poly.pdbx_seq_one_letter_code
_entity_poly.pdbx_strand_id
1 'polypeptide(L)'
;MTFKIFFGNNLHSSLYPILILLSRLKPSSIAGETGDELDPFLFMPWIRRCSTQSNLRVRVLASRALTSIVSNEKLPAVLHNIISELPSLDKLIKSTSFPISFNFIHGILLQLSTLLDIKFRNLC
;
A
#
# COMPACT_ATOMS: atom_id res chain seq x y z
N MET A 1 -1.04 -14.70 22.26
CA MET A 1 -0.05 -13.61 22.30
C MET A 1 -0.38 -12.63 21.18
N THR A 2 -1.28 -11.69 21.46
CA THR A 2 -1.84 -10.78 20.45
C THR A 2 -0.82 -9.70 20.14
N PHE A 3 -0.16 -9.79 18.99
CA PHE A 3 0.71 -8.74 18.48
C PHE A 3 -0.11 -7.44 18.33
N LYS A 4 0.02 -6.51 19.29
CA LYS A 4 -0.50 -5.14 19.19
C LYS A 4 0.40 -4.34 18.25
N ILE A 5 0.13 -4.44 16.95
CA ILE A 5 0.97 -3.85 15.88
C ILE A 5 0.69 -2.33 15.69
N PHE A 6 -0.28 -1.72 16.37
CA PHE A 6 -0.55 -0.28 16.27
C PHE A 6 -0.83 0.42 17.60
N PHE A 7 0.01 1.40 17.94
CA PHE A 7 -0.28 2.49 18.87
C PHE A 7 -0.35 3.80 18.05
N GLY A 8 -1.56 4.20 17.63
CA GLY A 8 -1.80 5.49 16.95
C GLY A 8 -1.29 5.61 15.50
N ASN A 9 -0.97 6.85 15.09
CA ASN A 9 -0.40 7.22 13.78
C ASN A 9 1.13 6.99 13.72
N ASN A 10 1.68 6.17 14.61
CA ASN A 10 3.10 5.86 14.64
C ASN A 10 3.28 4.39 14.25
N LEU A 11 4.18 4.15 13.30
CA LEU A 11 4.59 2.81 12.90
C LEU A 11 5.28 2.11 14.07
N HIS A 12 4.86 0.88 14.38
CA HIS A 12 5.61 0.05 15.30
C HIS A 12 7.03 -0.18 14.77
N SER A 13 8.05 -0.13 15.63
CA SER A 13 9.46 -0.16 15.23
C SER A 13 9.84 -1.38 14.37
N SER A 14 9.11 -2.48 14.46
CA SER A 14 9.31 -3.68 13.63
C SER A 14 8.76 -3.57 12.20
N LEU A 15 7.84 -2.65 11.91
CA LEU A 15 7.25 -2.49 10.58
C LEU A 15 8.22 -1.80 9.60
N TYR A 16 9.09 -0.92 10.08
CA TYR A 16 10.01 -0.18 9.23
C TYR A 16 11.06 -1.08 8.57
N PRO A 17 11.74 -2.01 9.29
CA PRO A 17 12.59 -3.02 8.67
C PRO A 17 11.87 -3.90 7.65
N ILE A 18 10.63 -4.31 7.94
CA ILE A 18 9.80 -5.11 7.02
C ILE A 18 9.51 -4.32 5.75
N LEU A 19 9.13 -3.04 5.86
CA LEU A 19 8.91 -2.16 4.71
C LEU A 19 10.17 -2.03 3.85
N ILE A 20 11.34 -1.84 4.47
CA ILE A 20 12.61 -1.76 3.75
C ILE A 20 12.86 -3.06 2.99
N LEU A 21 12.71 -4.21 3.65
CA LEU A 21 12.91 -5.51 3.03
C LEU A 21 11.98 -5.69 1.82
N LEU A 22 10.67 -5.52 2.02
CA LEU A 22 9.66 -5.71 0.98
C LEU A 22 9.82 -4.71 -0.19
N SER A 23 10.23 -3.47 0.08
CA SER A 23 10.43 -2.44 -0.95
C SER A 23 11.57 -2.72 -1.95
N ARG A 24 12.43 -3.68 -1.61
CA ARG A 24 13.59 -4.09 -2.41
C ARG A 24 13.40 -5.44 -3.08
N LEU A 25 12.34 -6.17 -2.75
CA LEU A 25 12.01 -7.43 -3.42
C LEU A 25 11.64 -7.15 -4.87
N LYS A 26 12.17 -7.97 -5.79
CA LYS A 26 11.62 -8.03 -7.14
C LYS A 26 10.25 -8.71 -7.05
N PRO A 27 9.25 -8.30 -7.87
CA PRO A 27 7.98 -9.01 -7.93
C PRO A 27 8.24 -10.45 -8.34
N SER A 28 8.18 -11.37 -7.37
CA SER A 28 8.43 -12.79 -7.59
C SER A 28 7.15 -13.47 -8.08
N SER A 29 7.25 -14.32 -9.10
CA SER A 29 6.16 -15.19 -9.56
C SER A 29 5.87 -16.36 -8.60
N ILE A 30 6.10 -16.18 -7.30
CA ILE A 30 5.71 -17.14 -6.28
C ILE A 30 4.22 -16.93 -6.08
N ALA A 31 3.44 -17.60 -6.91
CA ALA A 31 2.05 -17.88 -6.62
C ALA A 31 2.07 -18.89 -5.46
N GLY A 32 2.09 -18.39 -4.23
CA GLY A 32 1.70 -19.22 -3.09
C GLY A 32 0.29 -19.73 -3.37
N GLU A 33 0.08 -21.02 -3.17
CA GLU A 33 -1.23 -21.65 -3.35
C GLU A 33 -2.28 -20.90 -2.51
N THR A 34 -3.49 -20.73 -3.04
CA THR A 34 -4.57 -20.04 -2.33
C THR A 34 -4.79 -20.67 -0.95
N GLY A 35 -4.43 -19.96 0.12
CA GLY A 35 -4.54 -20.44 1.50
C GLY A 35 -3.22 -20.63 2.23
N ASP A 36 -2.07 -20.33 1.61
CA ASP A 36 -0.77 -20.35 2.29
C ASP A 36 -0.71 -19.29 3.41
N GLU A 37 -0.42 -19.74 4.64
CA GLU A 37 -0.25 -18.89 5.82
C GLU A 37 0.94 -17.92 5.67
N LEU A 38 1.82 -18.18 4.71
CA LEU A 38 2.97 -17.36 4.38
C LEU A 38 2.78 -16.44 3.16
N ASP A 39 1.56 -16.29 2.62
CA ASP A 39 1.29 -15.40 1.47
C ASP A 39 1.69 -13.94 1.81
N PRO A 40 2.68 -13.34 1.12
CA PRO A 40 3.09 -11.96 1.34
C PRO A 40 1.96 -10.95 1.18
N PHE A 41 0.89 -11.30 0.46
CA PHE A 41 -0.31 -10.48 0.33
C PHE A 41 -1.02 -10.23 1.67
N LEU A 42 -0.84 -11.09 2.67
CA LEU A 42 -1.38 -10.90 4.02
C LEU A 42 -0.83 -9.62 4.70
N PHE A 43 0.33 -9.13 4.26
CA PHE A 43 0.89 -7.86 4.76
C PHE A 43 0.24 -6.62 4.15
N MET A 44 -0.60 -6.78 3.11
CA MET A 44 -1.19 -5.66 2.38
C MET A 44 -1.92 -4.65 3.27
N PRO A 45 -2.80 -5.02 4.22
CA PRO A 45 -3.49 -4.04 5.08
C PRO A 45 -2.52 -3.15 5.88
N TRP A 46 -1.41 -3.73 6.32
CA TRP A 46 -0.38 -3.03 7.09
C TRP A 46 0.42 -2.07 6.20
N ILE A 47 0.81 -2.51 5.01
CA ILE A 47 1.48 -1.68 3.99
C ILE A 47 0.57 -0.52 3.55
N ARG A 48 -0.72 -0.79 3.32
CA ARG A 48 -1.74 0.22 2.99
C ARG A 48 -1.80 1.29 4.08
N ARG A 49 -1.74 0.93 5.36
CA ARG A 49 -1.71 1.91 6.46
C ARG A 49 -0.40 2.70 6.51
N CYS A 50 0.73 2.10 6.16
CA CYS A 50 2.01 2.80 6.03
C CYS A 50 1.99 3.84 4.90
N SER A 51 1.22 3.58 3.85
CA SER A 51 1.11 4.47 2.69
C SER A 51 0.51 5.84 3.00
N THR A 52 -0.23 5.99 4.11
CA THR A 52 -0.94 7.22 4.48
C THR A 52 -0.29 7.95 5.66
N GLN A 53 0.86 7.47 6.14
CA GLN A 53 1.61 8.07 7.25
C GLN A 53 2.14 9.46 6.90
N SER A 54 2.39 10.29 7.91
CA SER A 54 2.92 11.65 7.74
C SER A 54 4.32 11.69 7.12
N ASN A 55 5.15 10.68 7.39
CA ASN A 55 6.51 10.58 6.85
C ASN A 55 6.50 10.15 5.37
N LEU A 56 6.93 11.05 4.48
CA LEU A 56 7.01 10.80 3.04
C LEU A 56 7.85 9.57 2.68
N ARG A 57 8.99 9.34 3.35
CA ARG A 57 9.86 8.20 3.06
C ARG A 57 9.15 6.87 3.33
N VAL A 58 8.32 6.82 4.38
CA VAL A 58 7.49 5.65 4.66
C VAL A 58 6.49 5.44 3.53
N ARG A 59 5.81 6.50 3.07
CA ARG A 59 4.84 6.39 1.97
C ARG A 59 5.49 5.81 0.71
N VAL A 60 6.69 6.26 0.37
CA VAL A 60 7.48 5.77 -0.78
C VAL A 60 7.92 4.32 -0.60
N LEU A 61 8.36 3.92 0.59
CA LEU A 61 8.73 2.54 0.85
C LEU A 61 7.50 1.61 0.82
N ALA A 62 6.35 2.08 1.33
CA ALA A 62 5.10 1.35 1.32
C ALA A 62 4.60 1.10 -0.11
N SER A 63 4.64 2.11 -0.98
CA SER A 63 4.20 1.96 -2.37
C SER A 63 5.07 0.96 -3.13
N ARG A 64 6.39 1.02 -2.94
CA ARG A 64 7.33 0.03 -3.51
C ARG A 64 7.10 -1.37 -2.96
N ALA A 65 6.93 -1.51 -1.65
CA ALA A 65 6.63 -2.80 -1.02
C ALA A 65 5.32 -3.40 -1.54
N LEU A 66 4.30 -2.58 -1.79
CA LEU A 66 3.05 -3.05 -2.36
C LEU A 66 3.25 -3.70 -3.74
N THR A 67 4.13 -3.14 -4.56
CA THR A 67 4.38 -3.66 -5.91
C THR A 67 5.06 -5.03 -5.92
N SER A 68 5.81 -5.37 -4.88
CA SER A 68 6.50 -6.66 -4.79
C SER A 68 5.61 -7.79 -4.30
N ILE A 69 4.56 -7.49 -3.53
CA ILE A 69 3.62 -8.48 -2.98
C ILE A 69 2.35 -8.67 -3.81
N VAL A 70 2.07 -7.78 -4.76
CA VAL A 70 0.88 -7.87 -5.64
C VAL A 70 1.24 -8.65 -6.91
N SER A 71 0.68 -9.86 -7.04
CA SER A 71 0.78 -10.68 -8.25
C SER A 71 0.01 -10.05 -9.41
N ASN A 72 0.32 -10.48 -10.65
CA ASN A 72 -0.38 -9.99 -11.85
C ASN A 72 -1.88 -10.31 -11.82
N GLU A 73 -2.26 -11.46 -11.27
CA GLU A 73 -3.65 -11.91 -11.15
C GLU A 73 -4.46 -11.04 -10.18
N LYS A 74 -3.85 -10.65 -9.05
CA LYS A 74 -4.50 -9.82 -8.03
C LYS A 74 -4.51 -8.33 -8.42
N LEU A 75 -3.72 -7.92 -9.41
CA LEU A 75 -3.50 -6.52 -9.77
C LEU A 75 -4.77 -5.74 -10.12
N PRO A 76 -5.68 -6.23 -11.01
CA PRO A 76 -6.88 -5.48 -11.36
C PRO A 76 -7.78 -5.20 -10.16
N ALA A 77 -7.97 -6.21 -9.30
CA ALA A 77 -8.75 -6.09 -8.08
C ALA A 77 -8.10 -5.10 -7.09
N VAL A 78 -6.77 -5.17 -6.93
CA VAL A 78 -6.03 -4.22 -6.09
C VAL A 78 -6.17 -2.80 -6.64
N LEU A 79 -5.93 -2.56 -7.92
CA LEU A 79 -6.07 -1.22 -8.53
C LEU A 79 -7.48 -0.65 -8.32
N HIS A 80 -8.51 -1.45 -8.58
CA HIS A 80 -9.90 -1.04 -8.35
C HIS A 80 -10.15 -0.63 -6.89
N ASN A 81 -9.68 -1.43 -5.93
CA ASN A 81 -9.82 -1.14 -4.51
C ASN A 81 -9.08 0.14 -4.10
N ILE A 82 -7.91 0.42 -4.67
CA ILE A 82 -7.14 1.63 -4.36
C ILE A 82 -7.82 2.88 -4.95
N ILE A 83 -8.34 2.77 -6.17
CA ILE A 83 -9.03 3.88 -6.85
C ILE A 83 -10.33 4.23 -6.14
N SER A 84 -11.09 3.24 -5.66
CA SER A 84 -12.36 3.47 -4.95
C SER A 84 -12.19 4.19 -3.61
N GLU A 85 -10.99 4.18 -3.03
CA GLU A 85 -10.66 4.93 -1.81
C GLU A 85 -10.40 6.43 -2.07
N LEU A 86 -10.22 6.86 -3.32
CA LEU A 86 -10.04 8.28 -3.63
C LEU A 86 -11.32 9.07 -3.28
N PRO A 87 -11.19 10.19 -2.57
CA PRO A 87 -12.35 11.03 -2.28
C PRO A 87 -12.91 11.59 -3.59
N SER A 88 -14.23 11.56 -3.74
CA SER A 88 -14.89 12.27 -4.83
C SER A 88 -14.72 13.78 -4.65
N LEU A 89 -14.70 14.51 -5.78
CA LEU A 89 -14.57 15.97 -5.79
C LEU A 89 -15.65 16.64 -4.91
N ASP A 90 -16.88 16.12 -4.97
CA ASP A 90 -17.99 16.59 -4.13
C ASP A 90 -17.71 16.43 -2.64
N LYS A 91 -17.08 15.33 -2.24
CA LYS A 91 -16.73 15.07 -0.84
C LYS A 91 -15.61 15.99 -0.38
N LEU A 92 -14.68 16.34 -1.25
CA LEU A 92 -13.57 17.26 -0.97
C LEU A 92 -14.05 18.71 -0.82
N ILE A 93 -15.06 19.12 -1.59
CA ILE A 93 -15.67 20.46 -1.51
C ILE A 93 -16.61 20.57 -0.30
N LYS A 94 -17.36 19.51 0.02
CA LYS A 94 -18.37 19.51 1.09
C LYS A 94 -17.83 19.15 2.48
N SER A 95 -16.61 18.63 2.60
CA SER A 95 -16.03 18.23 3.90
C SER A 95 -15.59 19.46 4.72
N THR A 96 -16.55 20.16 5.32
CA THR A 96 -16.29 21.28 6.23
C THR A 96 -16.00 20.81 7.67
N SER A 97 -16.44 19.60 8.04
CA SER A 97 -16.29 19.09 9.42
C SER A 97 -15.03 18.26 9.68
N PHE A 98 -14.45 17.60 8.65
CA PHE A 98 -13.21 16.83 8.79
C PHE A 98 -12.40 16.91 7.48
N PRO A 99 -11.30 17.70 7.44
CA PRO A 99 -10.51 17.83 6.23
C PRO A 99 -9.85 16.50 5.87
N ILE A 100 -9.94 16.12 4.60
CA ILE A 100 -9.24 14.94 4.09
C ILE A 100 -7.73 15.18 4.19
N SER A 101 -7.00 14.20 4.71
CA SER A 101 -5.54 14.31 4.83
C SER A 101 -4.87 14.28 3.46
N PHE A 102 -4.05 15.30 3.14
CA PHE A 102 -3.21 15.27 1.94
C PHE A 102 -2.20 14.12 1.95
N ASN A 103 -1.76 13.67 3.13
CA ASN A 103 -0.90 12.48 3.24
C ASN A 103 -1.63 11.21 2.79
N PHE A 104 -2.94 11.12 3.06
CA PHE A 104 -3.79 10.04 2.57
C PHE A 104 -3.87 10.08 1.05
N ILE A 105 -4.28 11.22 0.47
CA ILE A 105 -4.40 11.38 -1.00
C ILE A 105 -3.06 11.08 -1.69
N HIS A 106 -1.98 11.69 -1.22
CA HIS A 106 -0.63 11.44 -1.75
C HIS A 106 -0.25 9.96 -1.64
N GLY A 107 -0.57 9.31 -0.53
CA GLY A 107 -0.34 7.88 -0.32
C GLY A 107 -1.02 7.00 -1.35
N ILE A 108 -2.31 7.27 -1.61
CA ILE A 108 -3.12 6.56 -2.62
C ILE A 108 -2.54 6.77 -4.02
N LEU A 109 -2.29 8.03 -4.40
CA LEU A 109 -1.74 8.38 -5.72
C LEU A 109 -0.37 7.73 -5.97
N LEU A 110 0.50 7.73 -4.95
CA LEU A 110 1.83 7.12 -5.06
C LEU A 110 1.76 5.61 -5.25
N GLN A 111 0.81 4.92 -4.61
CA GLN A 111 0.60 3.49 -4.83
C GLN A 111 0.13 3.20 -6.25
N LEU A 112 -0.86 3.96 -6.75
CA LEU A 112 -1.34 3.83 -8.13
C LEU A 112 -0.22 4.05 -9.13
N SER A 113 0.54 5.14 -8.99
CA SER A 113 1.64 5.43 -9.92
C SER A 113 2.67 4.32 -9.93
N THR A 114 3.13 3.84 -8.76
CA THR A 114 4.13 2.77 -8.70
C THR A 114 3.64 1.43 -9.24
N LEU A 115 2.39 1.04 -8.98
CA LEU A 115 1.82 -0.20 -9.50
C LEU A 115 1.69 -0.18 -11.02
N LEU A 116 1.25 0.95 -11.58
CA LEU A 116 1.15 1.13 -13.03
C LEU A 116 2.54 1.17 -13.67
N ASP A 117 3.45 1.98 -13.14
CA ASP A 117 4.79 2.20 -13.70
C ASP A 117 5.64 0.92 -13.74
N ILE A 118 5.54 0.06 -12.71
CA ILE A 118 6.28 -1.21 -12.68
C ILE A 118 5.70 -2.22 -13.67
N LYS A 119 4.39 -2.25 -13.87
CA LYS A 119 3.78 -3.27 -14.73
C LYS A 119 3.79 -2.86 -16.20
N PHE A 120 3.67 -1.57 -16.52
CA PHE A 120 3.85 -1.06 -17.89
C PHE A 120 5.29 -1.16 -18.39
N ARG A 121 6.31 -0.97 -17.53
CA ARG A 121 7.71 -1.23 -17.93
C ARG A 121 8.04 -2.70 -18.18
N ASN A 122 7.23 -3.64 -17.73
CA ASN A 122 7.41 -5.07 -18.02
C ASN A 122 6.68 -5.51 -19.31
N LEU A 123 5.98 -4.59 -19.99
CA LEU A 123 5.27 -4.82 -21.27
C LEU A 123 6.07 -4.30 -22.48
N CYS A 124 7.20 -3.62 -22.26
CA CYS A 124 8.16 -3.18 -23.27
C CYS A 124 9.46 -3.97 -23.11
#